data_AF-U2SX88-F1
#
_entry.id   AF-U2SX88-F1
#
_cell.length_a   1.000
_cell.length_b   1.000
_cell.length_c   1.000
_cell.angle_alpha   90.00
_cell.angle_beta   90.00
_cell.angle_gamma   90.00
#
_symmetry.space_group_name_H-M   'P 1'
#
loop_
_entity.id
_entity.type
_entity.pdbx_description
1 polymer ?
#
loop_
_entity_poly.entity_id
_entity_poly.type
_entity_poly.pdbx_seq_one_letter_code
_entity_poly.pdbx_strand_id
1 'polypeptide(L)' 'MADEADFRPVYRVSCKVGEAKYKLRIDAVTGEVLSAKA' A
#
# COMPACT_ATOMS: atom_id res chain seq x y z
N MET A 1 -28.61 -1.85 -0.18
CA MET A 1 -28.33 -3.30 -0.29
C MET A 1 -26.82 -3.40 -0.37
N ALA A 2 -26.21 -4.05 0.62
CA ALA A 2 -24.77 -4.21 0.86
C ALA A 2 -23.91 -3.02 0.40
N ASP A 3 -23.49 -2.18 1.35
CA ASP A 3 -22.20 -1.50 1.27
C ASP A 3 -21.18 -2.54 0.81
N GLU A 4 -20.85 -2.55 -0.48
CA GLU A 4 -19.52 -2.92 -0.92
C GLU A 4 -18.64 -2.02 -0.08
N ALA A 5 -18.12 -2.52 1.05
CA ALA A 5 -16.93 -1.94 1.61
C ALA A 5 -15.95 -1.95 0.44
N ASP A 6 -15.78 -0.80 -0.22
CA ASP A 6 -15.19 -0.67 -1.55
C ASP A 6 -14.03 -1.66 -1.63
N PHE A 7 -14.08 -2.62 -2.54
CA PHE A 7 -13.03 -3.62 -2.65
C PHE A 7 -11.71 -2.90 -2.96
N ARG A 8 -10.97 -2.57 -1.90
CA ARG A 8 -9.73 -1.79 -1.91
C ARG A 8 -8.61 -2.61 -1.26
N PRO A 9 -8.21 -3.73 -1.90
CA PRO A 9 -7.02 -4.46 -1.48
C PRO A 9 -5.79 -3.54 -1.48
N VAL A 10 -4.91 -3.72 -0.51
CA VAL A 10 -3.70 -2.90 -0.35
C VAL A 10 -2.46 -3.78 -0.34
N TYR A 11 -1.53 -3.53 -1.26
CA TYR A 11 -0.19 -4.10 -1.19
C TYR A 11 0.62 -3.42 -0.10
N ARG A 12 1.23 -4.23 0.75
CA ARG A 12 2.20 -3.77 1.76
C ARG A 12 3.60 -4.15 1.32
N VAL A 13 4.33 -3.19 0.77
CA VAL A 13 5.69 -3.41 0.30
C VAL A 13 6.67 -2.94 1.38
N SER A 14 7.65 -3.79 1.68
CA SER A 14 8.76 -3.45 2.57
C SER A 14 10.07 -3.59 1.80
N CYS A 15 10.75 -2.47 1.60
CA CYS A 15 12.03 -2.41 0.90
C CYS A 15 13.15 -2.07 1.89
N LYS A 16 14.36 -2.54 1.63
CA LYS A 16 15.55 -2.17 2.38
C LYS A 16 16.65 -1.79 1.41
N VAL A 17 17.24 -0.61 1.59
CA VAL A 17 18.38 -0.11 0.80
C VAL A 17 19.45 0.34 1.79
N GLY A 18 20.56 -0.40 1.84
CA GLY A 18 21.55 -0.22 2.90
C GLY A 18 20.94 -0.49 4.28
N GLU A 19 21.06 0.45 5.21
CA GLU A 19 20.42 0.37 6.53
C GLU A 19 19.00 0.97 6.56
N ALA A 20 18.64 1.76 5.55
CA ALA A 20 17.32 2.37 5.45
C ALA A 20 16.25 1.32 5.08
N LYS A 21 15.09 1.42 5.72
CA LYS A 21 13.92 0.59 5.44
C LYS A 21 12.79 1.48 4.98
N TYR A 22 12.04 1.04 3.98
CA TYR A 22 10.87 1.77 3.49
C TYR A 22 9.66 0.88 3.57
N LYS A 23 8.54 1.46 3.99
CA LYS A 23 7.23 0.82 4.03
C LYS A 23 6.28 1.61 3.15
N LEU A 24 5.81 0.96 2.10
CA LEU A 24 4.87 1.52 1.15
C LEU A 24 3.53 0.79 1.30
N ARG A 25 2.44 1.54 1.16
CA ARG A 25 1.11 1.00 0.94
C ARG A 25 0.62 1.48 -0.41
N ILE A 26 0.20 0.53 -1.25
CA ILE A 26 -0.22 0.79 -2.62
C ILE A 26 -1.61 0.20 -2.78
N ASP A 27 -2.53 0.98 -3.34
CA ASP A 27 -3.85 0.49 -3.75
C ASP A 27 -3.65 -0.55 -4.86
N ALA A 28 -4.14 -1.77 -4.64
CA ALA A 28 -3.91 -2.87 -5.57
C ALA A 28 -4.83 -2.84 -6.80
N VAL A 29 -5.82 -1.94 -6.84
CA VAL A 29 -6.72 -1.75 -7.98
C VAL A 29 -6.22 -0.64 -8.90
N THR A 30 -5.82 0.51 -8.33
CA THR A 30 -5.40 1.69 -9.10
C THR A 30 -3.90 1.83 -9.25
N GLY A 31 -3.12 1.22 -8.35
CA GLY A 31 -1.67 1.43 -8.25
C GLY A 31 -1.29 2.73 -7.50
N GLU A 32 -2.24 3.46 -6.94
CA GLU A 32 -1.98 4.69 -6.18
C GLU A 32 -1.13 4.41 -4.93
N VAL A 33 -0.13 5.26 -4.67
CA VAL A 33 0.66 5.18 -3.43
C VAL A 33 -0.10 5.87 -2.30
N LEU A 34 -0.76 5.07 -1.46
CA LEU A 34 -1.54 5.54 -0.32
C LEU A 34 -0.66 6.04 0.83
N SER A 35 0.53 5.47 1.01
CA SER A 35 1.50 5.95 2.00
C SER A 35 2.91 5.48 1.71
N ALA A 36 3.89 6.33 2.03
CA ALA A 36 5.31 6.01 2.02
C ALA A 36 5.96 6.46 3.35
N LYS A 37 6.66 5.54 4.02
CA LYS A 37 7.40 5.82 5.27
C LYS A 37 8.81 5.26 5.16
N ALA A 38 9.80 6.04 5.58
CA ALA A 38 11.16 5.57 5.87
C ALA A 38 11.24 5.00 7.30
#